data_AF-A0A5C6V1P8-F1
#
_entry.id   AF-A0A5C6V1P8-F1
#
_cell.length_a   1.000
_cell.length_b   1.000
_cell.length_c   1.000
_cell.angle_alpha   90.00
_cell.angle_beta   90.00
_cell.angle_gamma   90.00
#
_symmetry.space_group_name_H-M   'P 1'
#
loop_
_entity.id
_entity.type
_entity.pdbx_description
1 polymer ?
#
loop_
_entity_poly.entity_id
_entity_poly.type
_entity_poly.pdbx_seq_one_letter_code
_entity_poly.pdbx_strand_id
1 'polypeptide(L)'
;MTKENADLLLKDALLAATSHLALLDDSISTGIYRAPTNLLMWILRKQNPRLTFQIYKEGLADKLITLLDEYTKLREFSTQFVDRDEYDPYCWNIPEHRVQFEHLEYALTESDAPVSQEFRDIFAKAALNIAQRPDIDGRLNRAERALRHEFRRPVKPLWFDHEWATRAPRFEMAAPPTDNVEAAVNWAFRHLTRMDNGREDHFWQTVDINVVTEWLQQDKPDLVRALHAEDRIDEFHVAATRLLESYIRIQVVWAALGYYVRGQITMHSDRALAIRIIKLMMSTMPDDMVHGVSAEDVYAMFSCRLRPSHPNETQAVYETDWSSAAISRLRADAPSGNTLFLIDRMELPKSLWHLSGERHCLAVRLPEDWRQHRDWLAKDDGPCPFFSRRQNDETRSHLKVNGSFWMPYDDAMLALAQFRSDLPVAYVFEKVVILVVYRFNRFTDFASMTRSHPRYRDCYKLNDGDWTYAAESQTLSRPDGSQLKPTIFDTIEFGLSINRTAATR
;
A
#
# COMPACT_ATOMS: atom_id res chain seq x y z
N MET A 1 0.78 41.32 30.61
CA MET A 1 0.87 39.90 31.01
C MET A 1 2.00 39.75 32.02
N THR A 2 1.82 38.98 33.10
CA THR A 2 2.93 38.66 34.04
C THR A 2 3.91 37.70 33.38
N LYS A 3 5.18 37.71 33.79
CA LYS A 3 6.19 36.74 33.31
C LYS A 3 5.70 35.29 33.50
N GLU A 4 5.07 35.02 34.63
CA GLU A 4 4.51 33.71 34.96
C GLU A 4 3.44 33.23 33.97
N ASN A 5 2.53 34.11 33.53
CA ASN A 5 1.53 33.75 32.53
C ASN A 5 2.17 33.49 31.15
N ALA A 6 3.23 34.23 30.81
CA ALA A 6 3.99 34.02 29.57
C ALA A 6 4.68 32.65 29.58
N ASP A 7 5.37 32.33 30.66
CA ASP A 7 6.08 31.05 30.86
C ASP A 7 5.09 29.88 30.82
N LEU A 8 3.89 30.05 31.38
CA LEU A 8 2.84 29.03 31.34
C LEU A 8 2.37 28.72 29.90
N LEU A 9 2.12 29.76 29.09
CA LEU A 9 1.72 29.58 27.69
C LEU A 9 2.82 28.92 26.85
N LEU A 10 4.08 29.30 27.07
CA LEU A 10 5.23 28.69 26.38
C LEU A 10 5.43 27.23 26.79
N LYS A 11 5.27 26.92 28.09
CA LYS A 11 5.32 25.56 28.62
C LYS A 11 4.24 24.67 27.98
N ASP A 12 3.00 25.14 27.92
CA ASP A 12 1.89 24.37 27.35
C ASP A 12 2.07 24.14 25.83
N ALA A 13 2.65 25.12 25.13
CA ALA A 13 2.98 24.99 23.71
C ALA A 13 4.11 23.98 23.46
N LEU A 14 5.16 24.02 24.30
CA LEU A 14 6.27 23.07 24.24
C LEU A 14 5.80 21.65 24.55
N LEU A 15 4.89 21.48 25.51
CA LEU A 15 4.24 20.20 25.83
C LEU A 15 3.40 19.65 24.66
N ALA A 16 2.65 20.52 23.98
CA ALA A 16 1.90 20.12 22.80
C ALA A 16 2.84 19.73 21.65
N ALA A 17 3.94 20.49 21.44
CA ALA A 17 4.92 20.22 20.39
C ALA A 17 5.64 18.88 20.59
N THR A 18 6.11 18.62 21.82
CA THR A 18 6.71 17.33 22.22
C THR A 18 5.75 16.17 21.97
N SER A 19 4.47 16.32 22.30
CA SER A 19 3.44 15.30 22.03
C SER A 19 3.25 15.05 20.52
N HIS A 20 3.20 16.10 19.69
CA HIS A 20 3.12 15.96 18.24
C HIS A 20 4.37 15.33 17.63
N LEU A 21 5.53 15.59 18.22
CA LEU A 21 6.78 15.01 17.75
C LEU A 21 6.92 13.53 18.10
N ALA A 22 6.43 13.10 19.25
CA ALA A 22 6.30 11.68 19.56
C ALA A 22 5.42 10.94 18.53
N LEU A 23 4.29 11.55 18.14
CA LEU A 23 3.46 11.02 17.05
C LEU A 23 4.20 10.98 15.70
N LEU A 24 5.09 11.93 15.44
CA LEU A 24 5.92 11.93 14.23
C LEU A 24 6.92 10.77 14.25
N ASP A 25 7.61 10.55 15.37
CA ASP A 25 8.53 9.40 15.55
C ASP A 25 7.79 8.06 15.43
N ASP A 26 6.58 7.97 15.99
CA ASP A 26 5.69 6.81 15.84
C ASP A 26 5.27 6.57 14.40
N SER A 27 5.34 7.60 13.56
CA SER A 27 4.83 7.57 12.20
C SER A 27 5.78 7.12 11.12
N ILE A 28 7.05 6.93 11.47
CA ILE A 28 8.10 6.42 10.59
C ILE A 28 8.56 5.05 11.08
N SER A 29 8.95 4.18 10.14
CA SER A 29 9.40 2.82 10.45
C SER A 29 10.78 2.77 11.10
N THR A 30 11.63 3.78 10.87
CA THR A 30 13.02 3.79 11.32
C THR A 30 13.48 5.21 11.68
N GLY A 31 14.32 5.30 12.72
CA GLY A 31 15.04 6.51 13.10
C GLY A 31 14.24 7.56 13.87
N ILE A 32 14.83 8.76 13.93
CA ILE A 32 14.32 9.91 14.68
C ILE A 32 13.76 10.91 13.69
N TYR A 33 12.51 11.33 13.90
CA TYR A 33 11.89 12.28 13.01
C TYR A 33 12.53 13.66 13.18
N ARG A 34 13.24 14.13 12.14
CA ARG A 34 13.83 15.47 12.09
C ARG A 34 12.78 16.49 11.66
N ALA A 35 11.93 16.89 12.60
CA ALA A 35 10.88 17.86 12.34
C ALA A 35 11.45 19.29 12.36
N PRO A 36 11.40 20.05 11.25
CA PRO A 36 11.79 21.45 11.28
C PRO A 36 10.78 22.27 12.11
N THR A 37 11.26 23.30 12.82
CA THR A 37 10.42 24.15 13.69
C THR A 37 9.21 24.73 12.97
N ASN A 38 9.35 25.10 11.70
CA ASN A 38 8.24 25.59 10.88
C ASN A 38 7.13 24.54 10.68
N LEU A 39 7.46 23.24 10.62
CA LEU A 39 6.48 22.16 10.58
C LEU A 39 5.75 22.06 11.94
N LEU A 40 6.49 22.03 13.04
CA LEU A 40 5.90 21.96 14.38
C LEU A 40 4.97 23.14 14.66
N MET A 41 5.39 24.34 14.28
CA MET A 41 4.54 25.54 14.36
C MET A 41 3.29 25.43 13.50
N TRP A 42 3.40 24.86 12.29
CA TRP A 42 2.23 24.61 11.45
C TRP A 42 1.27 23.59 12.09
N ILE A 43 1.78 22.46 12.59
CA ILE A 43 0.96 21.44 13.28
C ILE A 43 0.26 22.05 14.50
N LEU A 44 0.98 22.80 15.35
CA LEU A 44 0.41 23.49 16.50
C LEU A 44 -0.71 24.45 16.12
N ARG A 45 -0.53 25.25 15.06
CA ARG A 45 -1.59 26.16 14.57
C ARG A 45 -2.86 25.42 14.17
N LYS A 46 -2.72 24.20 13.63
CA LYS A 46 -3.87 23.39 13.16
C LYS A 46 -4.53 22.61 14.29
N GLN A 47 -3.74 21.99 15.16
CA GLN A 47 -4.22 21.11 16.22
C GLN A 47 -4.55 21.85 17.52
N ASN A 48 -3.90 22.99 17.78
CA ASN A 48 -4.05 23.77 19.01
C ASN A 48 -4.32 25.26 18.70
N PRO A 49 -5.32 25.61 17.85
CA PRO A 49 -5.49 26.97 17.32
C PRO A 49 -5.71 28.03 18.40
N ARG A 50 -6.33 27.67 19.53
CA ARG A 50 -6.56 28.60 20.66
C ARG A 50 -5.27 28.97 21.37
N LEU A 51 -4.45 27.97 21.68
CA LEU A 51 -3.15 28.16 22.31
C LEU A 51 -2.25 29.00 21.40
N THR A 52 -2.19 28.66 20.12
CA THR A 52 -1.40 29.43 19.17
C THR A 52 -1.91 30.86 19.02
N PHE A 53 -3.22 31.08 18.95
CA PHE A 53 -3.79 32.44 18.92
C PHE A 53 -3.38 33.28 20.13
N GLN A 54 -3.39 32.70 21.34
CA GLN A 54 -2.93 33.39 22.55
C GLN A 54 -1.43 33.74 22.46
N ILE A 55 -0.59 32.82 21.99
CA ILE A 55 0.85 33.07 21.79
C ILE A 55 1.09 34.23 20.84
N TYR A 56 0.34 34.30 19.73
CA TYR A 56 0.41 35.43 18.80
C TYR A 56 -0.07 36.73 19.42
N LYS A 57 -1.21 36.70 20.11
CA LYS A 57 -1.80 37.87 20.77
C LYS A 57 -0.86 38.48 21.80
N GLU A 58 -0.13 37.64 22.53
CA GLU A 58 0.80 38.06 23.58
C GLU A 58 2.22 38.33 23.09
N GLY A 59 2.48 38.26 21.77
CA GLY A 59 3.81 38.55 21.18
C GLY A 59 4.89 37.53 21.53
N LEU A 60 4.50 36.28 21.81
CA LEU A 60 5.41 35.20 22.25
C LEU A 60 5.87 34.27 21.11
N ALA A 61 5.49 34.53 19.86
CA ALA A 61 5.73 33.63 18.73
C ALA A 61 7.23 33.39 18.48
N ASP A 62 8.05 34.44 18.48
CA ASP A 62 9.50 34.32 18.23
C ASP A 62 10.19 33.54 19.36
N LYS A 63 9.75 33.75 20.61
CA LYS A 63 10.25 32.97 21.75
C LYS A 63 9.90 31.49 21.61
N LEU A 64 8.67 31.16 21.21
CA LEU A 64 8.29 29.77 20.97
C LEU A 64 9.13 29.15 19.86
N ILE A 65 9.39 29.87 18.76
CA ILE A 65 10.25 29.39 17.67
C ILE A 65 11.65 29.06 18.20
N THR A 66 12.26 29.96 18.99
CA THR A 66 13.56 29.69 19.63
C THR A 66 13.53 28.45 20.52
N LEU A 67 12.49 28.29 21.35
CA LEU A 67 12.36 27.10 22.20
C LEU A 67 12.21 25.80 21.39
N LEU A 68 11.49 25.83 20.27
CA LEU A 68 11.34 24.66 19.39
C LEU A 68 12.64 24.33 18.64
N ASP A 69 13.42 25.34 18.25
CA ASP A 69 14.75 25.15 17.66
C ASP A 69 15.70 24.51 18.69
N GLU A 70 15.71 25.01 19.93
CA GLU A 70 16.50 24.45 21.03
C GLU A 70 16.06 23.02 21.37
N TYR A 71 14.76 22.73 21.36
CA TYR A 71 14.26 21.38 21.54
C TYR A 71 14.72 20.42 20.44
N THR A 72 14.70 20.86 19.17
CA THR A 72 15.19 20.06 18.04
C THR A 72 16.69 19.75 18.18
N LYS A 73 17.50 20.75 18.59
CA LYS A 73 18.94 20.57 18.86
C LYS A 73 19.19 19.62 20.02
N LEU A 74 18.42 19.73 21.11
CA LEU A 74 18.51 18.82 22.25
C LEU A 74 18.21 17.38 21.82
N ARG A 75 17.19 17.16 20.97
CA ARG A 75 16.88 15.83 20.46
C ARG A 75 18.02 15.25 19.66
N GLU A 76 18.60 16.03 18.75
CA GLU A 76 19.76 15.59 17.97
C GLU A 76 20.97 15.26 18.86
N PHE A 77 21.23 16.09 19.87
CA PHE A 77 22.27 15.82 20.87
C PHE A 77 21.97 14.55 21.68
N SER A 78 20.71 14.33 22.08
CA SER A 78 20.32 13.17 22.89
C SER A 78 20.47 11.82 22.20
N THR A 79 20.63 11.81 20.87
CA THR A 79 20.81 10.57 20.08
C THR A 79 22.06 9.79 20.47
N GLN A 80 23.08 10.46 21.02
CA GLN A 80 24.30 9.81 21.49
C GLN A 80 24.11 8.98 22.75
N PHE A 81 22.98 9.17 23.46
CA PHE A 81 22.63 8.43 24.67
C PHE A 81 21.62 7.31 24.40
N VAL A 82 21.22 7.11 23.14
CA VAL A 82 20.39 5.97 22.74
C VAL A 82 21.31 4.75 22.64
N ASP A 83 21.19 3.81 23.57
CA ASP A 83 21.99 2.58 23.57
C ASP A 83 21.79 1.81 22.26
N ARG A 84 22.91 1.44 21.63
CA ARG A 84 22.92 0.79 20.30
C ARG A 84 22.83 -0.73 20.35
N ASP A 85 22.85 -1.33 21.55
CA ASP A 85 23.21 -2.74 21.74
C ASP A 85 22.04 -3.68 22.08
N GLU A 86 20.79 -3.22 22.18
CA GLU A 86 19.63 -4.12 22.34
C GLU A 86 19.12 -4.63 20.98
N TYR A 87 19.79 -5.67 20.47
CA TYR A 87 19.26 -6.54 19.43
C TYR A 87 18.07 -7.35 19.97
N ASP A 88 16.83 -7.04 19.54
CA ASP A 88 15.65 -7.88 19.75
C ASP A 88 15.56 -8.94 18.62
N PRO A 89 15.92 -10.21 18.87
CA PRO A 89 15.84 -11.27 17.86
C PRO A 89 14.41 -11.65 17.44
N TYR A 90 13.37 -11.10 18.07
CA TYR A 90 11.97 -11.51 17.87
C TYR A 90 11.09 -10.51 17.10
N CYS A 91 11.66 -9.41 16.60
CA CYS A 91 11.00 -8.49 15.66
C CYS A 91 9.67 -7.90 16.16
N TRP A 92 9.53 -7.59 17.45
CA TRP A 92 8.38 -6.82 17.96
C TRP A 92 8.70 -5.30 18.02
N ASN A 93 9.28 -4.79 16.92
CA ASN A 93 9.26 -3.41 16.42
C ASN A 93 9.15 -2.26 17.44
N ILE A 94 10.17 -2.08 18.29
CA ILE A 94 10.61 -0.72 18.62
C ILE A 94 11.76 -0.42 17.64
N PRO A 95 11.67 0.61 16.79
CA PRO A 95 12.79 0.97 15.93
C PRO A 95 14.04 1.22 16.79
N GLU A 96 15.18 0.65 16.39
CA GLU A 96 16.46 0.58 17.14
C GLU A 96 17.01 1.95 17.60
N HIS A 97 16.43 3.07 17.18
CA HIS A 97 16.95 4.42 17.40
C HIS A 97 15.85 5.45 17.71
N ARG A 98 15.13 5.32 18.84
CA ARG A 98 14.17 6.35 19.29
C ARG A 98 14.70 7.16 20.47
N VAL A 99 14.59 8.48 20.36
CA VAL A 99 14.84 9.39 21.49
C VAL A 99 13.63 9.34 22.41
N GLN A 100 13.77 8.62 23.52
CA GLN A 100 12.80 8.62 24.59
C GLN A 100 12.96 9.88 25.46
N PHE A 101 11.95 10.12 26.29
CA PHE A 101 11.94 11.28 27.18
C PHE A 101 13.11 11.25 28.18
N GLU A 102 13.46 10.08 28.70
CA GLU A 102 14.59 9.87 29.62
C GLU A 102 15.93 10.29 29.00
N HIS A 103 16.13 10.02 27.70
CA HIS A 103 17.32 10.47 26.98
C HIS A 103 17.41 12.00 26.90
N LEU A 104 16.27 12.69 26.83
CA LEU A 104 16.20 14.16 26.84
C LEU A 104 16.46 14.73 28.22
N GLU A 105 15.93 14.09 29.27
CA GLU A 105 16.22 14.47 30.65
C GLU A 105 17.70 14.31 30.98
N TYR A 106 18.29 13.16 30.59
CA TYR A 106 19.71 12.92 30.76
C TYR A 106 20.54 13.94 29.98
N ALA A 107 20.23 14.17 28.70
CA ALA A 107 20.88 15.20 27.89
C ALA A 107 20.84 16.59 28.53
N LEU A 108 19.77 16.95 29.24
CA LEU A 108 19.66 18.23 29.95
C LEU A 108 20.51 18.31 31.22
N THR A 109 21.04 17.21 31.73
CA THR A 109 22.02 17.23 32.82
C THR A 109 23.43 17.51 32.33
N GLU A 110 23.68 17.29 31.04
CA GLU A 110 24.99 17.52 30.44
C GLU A 110 25.29 19.02 30.26
N SER A 111 26.54 19.38 30.54
CA SER A 111 27.01 20.77 30.56
C SER A 111 27.15 21.38 29.17
N ASP A 112 27.38 20.54 28.15
CA ASP A 112 27.56 20.89 26.75
C ASP A 112 26.26 20.83 25.93
N ALA A 113 25.13 20.49 26.56
CA ALA A 113 23.85 20.40 25.86
C ALA A 113 23.48 21.76 25.20
N PRO A 114 23.10 21.76 23.90
CA PRO A 114 23.03 22.96 23.06
C PRO A 114 21.74 23.78 23.26
N VAL A 115 21.40 24.07 24.51
CA VAL A 115 20.17 24.76 24.92
C VAL A 115 20.44 25.84 25.97
N SER A 116 19.63 26.89 25.94
CA SER A 116 19.71 28.02 26.87
C SER A 116 19.20 27.64 28.27
N GLN A 117 19.54 28.46 29.28
CA GLN A 117 18.99 28.29 30.63
C GLN A 117 17.47 28.53 30.66
N GLU A 118 16.95 29.48 29.85
CA GLU A 118 15.51 29.73 29.75
C GLU A 118 14.77 28.48 29.24
N PHE A 119 15.33 27.79 28.24
CA PHE A 119 14.78 26.52 27.78
C PHE A 119 14.84 25.45 28.86
N ARG A 120 15.97 25.29 29.58
CA ARG A 120 16.10 24.31 30.68
C ARG A 120 15.02 24.54 31.75
N ASP A 121 14.79 25.79 32.16
CA ASP A 121 13.80 26.15 33.17
C ASP A 121 12.36 25.87 32.71
N ILE A 122 12.03 26.20 31.45
CA ILE A 122 10.69 25.95 30.88
C ILE A 122 10.47 24.46 30.63
N PHE A 123 11.47 23.77 30.09
CA PHE A 123 11.41 22.34 29.81
C PHE A 123 11.30 21.54 31.10
N ALA A 124 12.05 21.85 32.17
CA ALA A 124 11.92 21.17 33.47
C ALA A 124 10.50 21.28 34.05
N LYS A 125 9.85 22.44 33.89
CA LYS A 125 8.43 22.63 34.27
C LYS A 125 7.48 21.83 33.38
N ALA A 126 7.78 21.69 32.09
CA ALA A 126 6.99 20.87 31.18
C ALA A 126 7.19 19.36 31.47
N ALA A 127 8.43 18.94 31.69
CA ALA A 127 8.90 17.61 32.04
C ALA A 127 8.19 17.03 33.25
N LEU A 128 8.05 17.81 34.33
CA LEU A 128 7.25 17.39 35.50
C LEU A 128 5.82 17.02 35.13
N ASN A 129 5.18 17.73 34.19
CA ASN A 129 3.82 17.40 33.72
C ASN A 129 3.81 16.20 32.76
N ILE A 130 4.93 15.90 32.10
CA ILE A 130 5.13 14.71 31.26
C ILE A 130 5.30 13.50 32.18
N ALA A 131 6.28 13.51 33.08
CA ALA A 131 6.56 12.41 34.02
C ALA A 131 5.41 12.09 34.99
N GLN A 132 4.63 13.11 35.41
CA GLN A 132 3.47 12.92 36.30
C GLN A 132 2.19 12.44 35.58
N ARG A 133 2.27 12.16 34.27
CA ARG A 133 1.23 11.46 33.52
C ARG A 133 1.57 9.97 33.47
N PRO A 134 1.12 9.15 34.45
CA PRO A 134 1.32 7.69 34.43
C PRO A 134 0.67 6.99 33.23
N ASP A 135 -0.01 7.74 32.37
CA ASP A 135 -0.60 7.36 31.09
C ASP A 135 0.33 7.56 29.87
N ILE A 136 1.59 7.98 30.05
CA ILE A 136 2.57 8.10 28.95
C ILE A 136 3.17 6.74 28.54
N ASP A 137 3.39 5.82 29.48
CA ASP A 137 3.67 4.40 29.15
C ASP A 137 2.38 3.66 28.72
N GLY A 138 1.22 4.20 29.12
CA GLY A 138 -0.10 3.63 28.91
C GLY A 138 -0.89 4.28 27.78
N ARG A 139 -0.26 4.50 26.62
CA ARG A 139 -0.86 5.00 25.37
C ARG A 139 -1.12 6.52 25.32
N LEU A 140 -0.59 7.11 24.25
CA LEU A 140 -1.10 8.19 23.38
C LEU A 140 -2.64 8.36 23.22
N ASN A 141 -3.49 7.53 23.83
CA ASN A 141 -4.95 7.47 23.67
C ASN A 141 -5.76 8.33 24.67
N ARG A 142 -5.16 8.95 25.71
CA ARG A 142 -5.92 9.77 26.70
C ARG A 142 -5.73 11.27 26.60
N ALA A 143 -4.56 11.78 26.22
CA ALA A 143 -4.41 13.20 25.88
C ALA A 143 -5.38 13.59 24.73
N GLU A 144 -5.61 12.65 23.81
CA GLU A 144 -6.65 12.73 22.79
C GLU A 144 -8.06 12.84 23.39
N ARG A 145 -8.42 12.07 24.43
CA ARG A 145 -9.76 12.13 25.06
C ARG A 145 -9.96 13.35 25.95
N ALA A 146 -8.95 13.77 26.69
CA ALA A 146 -9.04 14.96 27.55
C ALA A 146 -9.16 16.25 26.72
N LEU A 147 -8.47 16.34 25.57
CA LEU A 147 -8.60 17.47 24.65
C LEU A 147 -9.86 17.38 23.76
N ARG A 148 -10.33 16.17 23.41
CA ARG A 148 -11.57 15.97 22.63
C ARG A 148 -12.85 16.22 23.42
N HIS A 149 -12.86 16.08 24.75
CA HIS A 149 -14.09 16.24 25.54
C HIS A 149 -14.48 17.69 25.86
N GLU A 150 -13.54 18.65 25.84
CA GLU A 150 -13.84 20.05 26.13
C GLU A 150 -13.99 20.95 24.89
N PHE A 151 -13.56 20.49 23.70
CA PHE A 151 -13.62 21.30 22.48
C PHE A 151 -14.29 20.62 21.28
N ARG A 152 -15.59 20.95 21.16
CA ARG A 152 -16.41 21.04 19.93
C ARG A 152 -16.88 19.73 19.29
N ARG A 153 -18.16 19.77 18.88
CA ARG A 153 -18.76 18.89 17.87
C ARG A 153 -17.79 18.75 16.69
N PRO A 154 -17.48 17.53 16.22
CA PRO A 154 -16.66 17.36 15.03
C PRO A 154 -17.40 18.00 13.86
N VAL A 155 -16.92 19.16 13.41
CA VAL A 155 -17.21 19.61 12.06
C VAL A 155 -16.64 18.51 11.17
N LYS A 156 -17.47 17.90 10.29
CA LYS A 156 -16.96 16.97 9.29
C LYS A 156 -15.74 17.64 8.65
N PRO A 157 -14.53 17.08 8.78
CA PRO A 157 -13.35 17.70 8.20
C PRO A 157 -13.65 17.91 6.72
N LEU A 158 -13.56 19.16 6.24
CA LEU A 158 -13.47 19.42 4.81
C LEU A 158 -12.16 18.77 4.38
N TRP A 159 -12.22 17.55 3.89
CA TRP A 159 -11.06 16.92 3.25
C TRP A 159 -10.71 17.77 2.04
N PHE A 160 -9.45 18.21 1.96
CA PHE A 160 -8.99 18.84 0.74
C PHE A 160 -9.02 17.80 -0.36
N ASP A 161 -9.61 18.16 -1.50
CA ASP A 161 -9.71 17.26 -2.63
C ASP A 161 -8.36 17.18 -3.33
N HIS A 162 -7.50 16.30 -2.81
CA HIS A 162 -6.23 15.96 -3.42
C HIS A 162 -6.40 15.04 -4.65
N GLU A 163 -7.60 14.48 -4.90
CA GLU A 163 -7.83 13.56 -6.01
C GLU A 163 -7.75 14.26 -7.37
N TRP A 164 -8.14 15.54 -7.47
CA TRP A 164 -8.04 16.28 -8.75
C TRP A 164 -6.61 16.39 -9.25
N ALA A 165 -5.61 16.40 -8.34
CA ALA A 165 -4.21 16.38 -8.73
C ALA A 165 -3.79 15.06 -9.42
N THR A 166 -4.54 13.97 -9.22
CA THR A 166 -4.34 12.68 -9.91
C THR A 166 -5.20 12.51 -11.16
N ARG A 167 -6.33 13.25 -11.29
CA ARG A 167 -7.19 13.24 -12.48
C ARG A 167 -6.64 14.04 -13.65
N ALA A 168 -5.71 14.97 -13.39
CA ALA A 168 -4.91 15.57 -14.43
C ALA A 168 -3.67 14.69 -14.66
N PRO A 169 -3.63 13.82 -15.67
CA PRO A 169 -2.35 13.26 -16.08
C PRO A 169 -1.46 14.44 -16.50
N ARG A 170 -0.31 14.59 -15.85
CA ARG A 170 0.85 15.32 -16.38
C ARG A 170 1.40 14.70 -17.68
N PHE A 171 0.71 13.73 -18.26
CA PHE A 171 0.78 13.46 -19.69
C PHE A 171 -0.16 14.45 -20.39
N GLU A 172 0.18 15.75 -20.33
CA GLU A 172 -0.05 16.55 -21.52
C GLU A 172 0.46 15.71 -22.69
N MET A 173 -0.33 15.62 -23.76
CA MET A 173 0.13 15.00 -25.00
C MET A 173 1.33 15.82 -25.49
N ALA A 174 2.50 15.61 -24.89
CA ALA A 174 3.76 15.98 -25.47
C ALA A 174 3.74 15.42 -26.89
N ALA A 175 4.25 16.21 -27.83
CA ALA A 175 4.37 15.78 -29.21
C ALA A 175 4.91 14.34 -29.22
N PRO A 176 4.38 13.46 -30.09
CA PRO A 176 4.82 12.07 -30.12
C PRO A 176 6.34 12.05 -30.15
N PRO A 177 6.99 11.36 -29.19
CA PRO A 177 8.43 11.40 -29.05
C PRO A 177 9.06 11.00 -30.38
N THR A 178 10.03 11.79 -30.83
CA THR A 178 10.76 11.50 -32.06
C THR A 178 11.73 10.34 -31.89
N ASP A 179 12.05 9.98 -30.64
CA ASP A 179 12.96 8.92 -30.27
C ASP A 179 12.22 7.65 -29.81
N ASN A 180 12.62 6.49 -30.36
CA ASN A 180 12.01 5.20 -30.04
C ASN A 180 12.29 4.75 -28.60
N VAL A 181 13.46 5.09 -28.04
CA VAL A 181 13.79 4.80 -26.63
C VAL A 181 12.88 5.59 -25.70
N GLU A 182 12.76 6.90 -25.93
CA GLU A 182 11.85 7.76 -25.17
C GLU A 182 10.39 7.29 -25.27
N ALA A 183 9.93 6.89 -26.45
CA ALA A 183 8.60 6.33 -26.66
C ALA A 183 8.36 5.06 -25.81
N ALA A 184 9.33 4.17 -25.74
CA ALA A 184 9.26 2.92 -24.99
C ALA A 184 9.27 3.17 -23.49
N VAL A 185 10.15 4.05 -22.99
CA VAL A 185 10.20 4.45 -21.57
C VAL A 185 8.89 5.12 -21.16
N ASN A 186 8.36 6.03 -21.98
CA ASN A 186 7.08 6.68 -21.72
C ASN A 186 5.91 5.69 -21.70
N TRP A 187 5.92 4.68 -22.58
CA TRP A 187 4.91 3.62 -22.57
C TRP A 187 4.97 2.79 -21.29
N ALA A 188 6.17 2.34 -20.91
CA ALA A 188 6.42 1.53 -19.72
C ALA A 188 5.98 2.28 -18.46
N PHE A 189 6.41 3.54 -18.35
CA PHE A 189 6.06 4.40 -17.23
C PHE A 189 4.56 4.60 -17.08
N ARG A 190 3.85 4.91 -18.17
CA ARG A 190 2.38 5.04 -18.15
C ARG A 190 1.69 3.76 -17.68
N HIS A 191 2.20 2.59 -18.04
CA HIS A 191 1.63 1.31 -17.58
C HIS A 191 1.88 1.10 -16.10
N LEU A 192 3.12 1.28 -15.64
CA LEU A 192 3.48 1.14 -14.22
C LEU A 192 2.71 2.11 -13.32
N THR A 193 2.57 3.38 -13.71
CA THR A 193 1.79 4.36 -12.95
C THR A 193 0.29 4.03 -12.91
N ARG A 194 -0.27 3.39 -13.94
CA ARG A 194 -1.66 2.91 -13.91
C ARG A 194 -1.84 1.73 -12.96
N MET A 195 -0.84 0.86 -12.88
CA MET A 195 -0.83 -0.28 -11.97
C MET A 195 -0.61 0.12 -10.50
N ASP A 196 0.11 1.21 -10.27
CA ASP A 196 0.25 1.79 -8.93
C ASP A 196 -1.10 2.40 -8.48
N ASN A 197 -1.92 1.57 -7.83
CA ASN A 197 -3.24 1.97 -7.36
C ASN A 197 -3.22 2.70 -6.01
N GLY A 198 -2.03 2.97 -5.45
CA GLY A 198 -1.90 3.64 -4.16
C GLY A 198 -2.02 2.72 -2.94
N ARG A 199 -2.30 1.42 -3.10
CA ARG A 199 -2.53 0.52 -1.94
C ARG A 199 -1.24 -0.06 -1.35
N GLU A 200 -0.26 -0.31 -2.20
CA GLU A 200 0.94 -1.07 -1.82
C GLU A 200 2.12 -0.12 -1.58
N ASP A 201 2.53 0.04 -0.32
CA ASP A 201 3.61 0.95 0.10
C ASP A 201 4.97 0.64 -0.53
N HIS A 202 5.11 -0.55 -1.13
CA HIS A 202 6.34 -1.07 -1.74
C HIS A 202 6.22 -1.39 -3.24
N PHE A 203 5.18 -0.90 -3.94
CA PHE A 203 4.93 -1.22 -5.34
C PHE A 203 6.17 -1.10 -6.24
N TRP A 204 6.85 0.05 -6.23
CA TRP A 204 7.98 0.29 -7.14
C TRP A 204 9.19 -0.62 -6.85
N GLN A 205 9.34 -1.12 -5.62
CA GLN A 205 10.40 -2.07 -5.27
C GLN A 205 10.14 -3.49 -5.80
N THR A 206 8.91 -3.77 -6.25
CA THR A 206 8.50 -5.09 -6.78
C THR A 206 8.51 -5.15 -8.31
N VAL A 207 8.71 -4.02 -8.98
CA VAL A 207 8.72 -3.96 -10.44
C VAL A 207 9.96 -4.62 -11.00
N ASP A 208 9.76 -5.54 -11.95
CA ASP A 208 10.81 -6.17 -12.75
C ASP A 208 10.77 -5.59 -14.17
N ILE A 209 11.85 -4.92 -14.57
CA ILE A 209 11.97 -4.29 -15.89
C ILE A 209 11.92 -5.34 -17.01
N ASN A 210 12.39 -6.57 -16.79
CA ASN A 210 12.34 -7.61 -17.82
C ASN A 210 10.90 -7.99 -18.17
N VAL A 211 10.03 -8.09 -17.16
CA VAL A 211 8.58 -8.32 -17.36
C VAL A 211 7.94 -7.15 -18.12
N VAL A 212 8.36 -5.92 -17.83
CA VAL A 212 7.90 -4.74 -18.57
C VAL A 212 8.36 -4.77 -20.03
N THR A 213 9.59 -5.22 -20.30
CA THR A 213 10.10 -5.43 -21.68
C THR A 213 9.28 -6.46 -22.43
N GLU A 214 8.95 -7.59 -21.80
CA GLU A 214 8.09 -8.62 -22.40
C GLU A 214 6.71 -8.05 -22.77
N TRP A 215 6.12 -7.23 -21.88
CA TRP A 215 4.86 -6.56 -22.18
C TRP A 215 4.99 -5.54 -23.31
N LEU A 216 6.09 -4.78 -23.38
CA LEU A 216 6.37 -3.86 -24.49
C LEU A 216 6.44 -4.62 -25.82
N GLN A 217 7.08 -5.79 -25.84
CA GLN A 217 7.17 -6.64 -27.02
C GLN A 217 5.80 -7.15 -27.46
N GLN A 218 4.92 -7.49 -26.52
CA GLN A 218 3.56 -7.94 -26.80
C GLN A 218 2.66 -6.82 -27.31
N ASP A 219 2.72 -5.63 -26.70
CA ASP A 219 1.76 -4.54 -26.94
C ASP A 219 2.21 -3.55 -28.02
N LYS A 220 3.53 -3.41 -28.19
CA LYS A 220 4.19 -2.48 -29.13
C LYS A 220 5.29 -3.21 -29.91
N PRO A 221 4.96 -4.31 -30.62
CA PRO A 221 5.95 -5.08 -31.38
C PRO A 221 6.69 -4.24 -32.42
N ASP A 222 6.02 -3.25 -33.03
CA ASP A 222 6.64 -2.33 -34.00
C ASP A 222 7.74 -1.46 -33.37
N LEU A 223 7.51 -1.00 -32.15
CA LEU A 223 8.47 -0.19 -31.41
C LEU A 223 9.68 -1.03 -30.99
N VAL A 224 9.45 -2.26 -30.51
CA VAL A 224 10.54 -3.18 -30.18
C VAL A 224 11.35 -3.57 -31.42
N ARG A 225 10.69 -3.80 -32.57
CA ARG A 225 11.39 -4.02 -33.85
C ARG A 225 12.27 -2.82 -34.24
N ALA A 226 11.78 -1.59 -34.05
CA ALA A 226 12.56 -0.39 -34.31
C ALA A 226 13.77 -0.28 -33.37
N LEU A 227 13.59 -0.52 -32.06
CA LEU A 227 14.68 -0.55 -31.08
C LEU A 227 15.75 -1.58 -31.43
N HIS A 228 15.37 -2.78 -31.89
CA HIS A 228 16.33 -3.78 -32.36
C HIS A 228 17.03 -3.39 -33.66
N ALA A 229 16.31 -2.78 -34.60
CA ALA A 229 16.90 -2.31 -35.86
C ALA A 229 17.95 -1.21 -35.64
N GLU A 230 17.78 -0.42 -34.58
CA GLU A 230 18.72 0.63 -34.16
C GLU A 230 19.81 0.14 -33.18
N ASP A 231 19.75 -1.11 -32.71
CA ASP A 231 20.61 -1.66 -31.66
C ASP A 231 20.55 -0.89 -30.31
N ARG A 232 19.34 -0.44 -29.93
CA ARG A 232 19.09 0.44 -28.76
C ARG A 232 18.22 -0.20 -27.67
N ILE A 233 18.04 -1.52 -27.69
CA ILE A 233 17.25 -2.21 -26.66
C ILE A 233 17.88 -2.07 -25.26
N ASP A 234 19.21 -2.13 -25.17
CA ASP A 234 19.94 -1.95 -23.91
C ASP A 234 19.79 -0.52 -23.37
N GLU A 235 19.76 0.48 -24.25
CA GLU A 235 19.53 1.88 -23.88
C GLU A 235 18.14 2.06 -23.25
N PHE A 236 17.11 1.41 -23.81
CA PHE A 236 15.79 1.35 -23.19
C PHE A 236 15.83 0.70 -21.80
N HIS A 237 16.50 -0.45 -21.64
CA HIS A 237 16.62 -1.11 -20.33
C HIS A 237 17.31 -0.23 -19.28
N VAL A 238 18.40 0.46 -19.65
CA VAL A 238 19.10 1.40 -18.77
C VAL A 238 18.21 2.58 -18.39
N ALA A 239 17.50 3.17 -19.36
CA ALA A 239 16.62 4.29 -19.10
C ALA A 239 15.41 3.90 -18.23
N ALA A 240 14.80 2.75 -18.48
CA ALA A 240 13.69 2.22 -17.69
C ALA A 240 14.12 1.89 -16.25
N THR A 241 15.31 1.30 -16.05
CA THR A 241 15.87 1.03 -14.73
C THR A 241 16.13 2.32 -13.95
N ARG A 242 16.74 3.34 -14.57
CA ARG A 242 16.97 4.64 -13.92
C ARG A 242 15.68 5.32 -13.51
N LEU A 243 14.65 5.23 -14.35
CA LEU A 243 13.33 5.75 -14.02
C LEU A 243 12.73 5.01 -12.82
N LEU A 244 12.84 3.68 -12.79
CA LEU A 244 12.38 2.87 -11.67
C LEU A 244 13.09 3.24 -10.37
N GLU A 245 14.42 3.37 -10.39
CA GLU A 245 15.22 3.80 -9.25
C GLU A 245 14.79 5.18 -8.74
N SER A 246 14.47 6.12 -9.65
CA SER A 246 13.91 7.42 -9.27
C SER A 246 12.59 7.29 -8.51
N TYR A 247 11.67 6.43 -8.96
CA TYR A 247 10.40 6.18 -8.27
C TYR A 247 10.56 5.46 -6.93
N ILE A 248 11.52 4.54 -6.82
CA ILE A 248 11.87 3.91 -5.54
C ILE A 248 12.37 4.98 -4.55
N ARG A 249 13.20 5.94 -4.99
CA ARG A 249 13.65 7.06 -4.13
C ARG A 249 12.49 7.98 -3.73
N ILE A 250 11.61 8.34 -4.68
CA ILE A 250 10.40 9.12 -4.38
C ILE A 250 9.57 8.43 -3.29
N GLN A 251 9.43 7.10 -3.37
CA GLN A 251 8.70 6.29 -2.40
C GLN A 251 9.36 6.27 -1.03
N VAL A 252 10.69 6.21 -0.97
CA VAL A 252 11.45 6.31 0.28
C VAL A 252 11.23 7.67 0.94
N VAL A 253 11.31 8.78 0.18
CA VAL A 253 11.03 10.13 0.68
C VAL A 253 9.57 10.27 1.13
N TRP A 254 8.62 9.75 0.35
CA TRP A 254 7.20 9.72 0.71
C TRP A 254 6.94 8.94 2.01
N ALA A 255 7.57 7.78 2.18
CA ALA A 255 7.46 6.96 3.38
C ALA A 255 7.98 7.72 4.61
N ALA A 256 9.11 8.43 4.46
CA ALA A 256 9.75 9.22 5.50
C ALA A 256 8.99 10.47 5.93
N LEU A 257 7.98 10.92 5.15
CA LEU A 257 7.02 11.90 5.66
C LEU A 257 6.28 11.38 6.89
N GLY A 258 6.11 10.05 7.00
CA GLY A 258 5.38 9.38 8.08
C GLY A 258 3.86 9.54 7.97
N TYR A 259 3.11 8.57 8.53
CA TYR A 259 1.64 8.60 8.46
C TYR A 259 1.04 9.86 9.09
N TYR A 260 1.69 10.44 10.11
CA TYR A 260 1.15 11.57 10.86
C TYR A 260 1.18 12.85 10.02
N VAL A 261 2.32 13.22 9.41
CA VAL A 261 2.36 14.39 8.50
C VAL A 261 1.46 14.17 7.30
N ARG A 262 1.46 12.97 6.72
CA ARG A 262 0.55 12.64 5.61
C ARG A 262 -0.90 12.92 6.00
N GLY A 263 -1.33 12.45 7.19
CA GLY A 263 -2.66 12.74 7.73
C GLY A 263 -2.93 14.24 7.93
N GLN A 264 -1.96 14.99 8.46
CA GLN A 264 -2.08 16.44 8.62
C GLN A 264 -2.22 17.16 7.28
N ILE A 265 -1.46 16.75 6.25
CA ILE A 265 -1.57 17.30 4.89
C ILE A 265 -2.97 17.06 4.34
N THR A 266 -3.45 15.82 4.40
CA THR A 266 -4.81 15.44 3.91
C THR A 266 -5.90 16.29 4.55
N MET A 267 -5.78 16.57 5.84
CA MET A 267 -6.82 17.29 6.59
C MET A 267 -6.74 18.81 6.46
N HIS A 268 -5.53 19.38 6.29
CA HIS A 268 -5.31 20.80 6.58
C HIS A 268 -4.61 21.60 5.48
N SER A 269 -4.25 20.97 4.36
CA SER A 269 -3.43 21.58 3.32
C SER A 269 -4.03 21.45 1.93
N ASP A 270 -4.08 22.56 1.19
CA ASP A 270 -4.23 22.49 -0.27
C ASP A 270 -2.94 21.98 -0.94
N ARG A 271 -2.95 21.80 -2.27
CA ARG A 271 -1.79 21.37 -3.04
C ARG A 271 -0.55 22.25 -2.82
N ALA A 272 -0.70 23.57 -2.83
CA ALA A 272 0.44 24.48 -2.74
C ALA A 272 1.08 24.44 -1.34
N LEU A 273 0.27 24.36 -0.29
CA LEU A 273 0.74 24.18 1.08
C LEU A 273 1.34 22.79 1.29
N ALA A 274 0.74 21.74 0.75
CA ALA A 274 1.26 20.38 0.82
C ALA A 274 2.66 20.29 0.20
N ILE A 275 2.87 20.82 -1.01
CA ILE A 275 4.18 20.86 -1.66
C ILE A 275 5.19 21.65 -0.82
N ARG A 276 4.79 22.78 -0.21
CA ARG A 276 5.67 23.53 0.70
C ARG A 276 6.07 22.74 1.94
N ILE A 277 5.13 22.01 2.54
CA ILE A 277 5.40 21.14 3.70
C ILE A 277 6.34 20.01 3.30
N ILE A 278 6.13 19.39 2.13
CA ILE A 278 7.01 18.34 1.61
C ILE A 278 8.41 18.90 1.34
N LYS A 279 8.56 20.07 0.69
CA LYS A 279 9.86 20.74 0.49
C LYS A 279 10.57 21.00 1.82
N LEU A 280 9.81 21.50 2.80
CA LEU A 280 10.34 21.76 4.14
C LEU A 280 10.84 20.46 4.80
N MET A 281 10.08 19.37 4.69
CA MET A 281 10.50 18.06 5.20
C MET A 281 11.71 17.49 4.48
N MET A 282 11.77 17.60 3.16
CA MET A 282 12.93 17.14 2.39
C MET A 282 14.21 17.89 2.79
N SER A 283 14.11 19.16 3.23
CA SER A 283 15.29 19.92 3.67
C SER A 283 15.92 19.43 4.98
N THR A 284 15.25 18.57 5.75
CA THR A 284 15.79 17.98 6.98
C THR A 284 16.24 16.52 6.80
N MET A 285 16.00 15.94 5.62
CA MET A 285 16.40 14.59 5.27
C MET A 285 17.86 14.56 4.78
N PRO A 286 18.55 13.41 4.88
CA PRO A 286 19.87 13.22 4.29
C PRO A 286 19.89 13.51 2.78
N ASP A 287 20.95 14.17 2.29
CA ASP A 287 21.07 14.59 0.89
C ASP A 287 20.99 13.41 -0.09
N ASP A 288 21.56 12.27 0.25
CA ASP A 288 21.54 11.05 -0.55
C ASP A 288 20.11 10.50 -0.75
N MET A 289 19.25 10.66 0.25
CA MET A 289 17.84 10.26 0.20
C MET A 289 17.01 11.16 -0.73
N VAL A 290 17.25 12.47 -0.71
CA VAL A 290 16.46 13.45 -1.48
C VAL A 290 17.08 13.79 -2.84
N HIS A 291 18.31 13.36 -3.11
CA HIS A 291 19.01 13.64 -4.36
C HIS A 291 18.23 13.13 -5.58
N GLY A 292 17.87 14.05 -6.48
CA GLY A 292 17.11 13.77 -7.69
C GLY A 292 15.61 13.56 -7.49
N VAL A 293 15.09 13.82 -6.28
CA VAL A 293 13.66 13.74 -5.95
C VAL A 293 13.07 15.15 -5.89
N SER A 294 11.96 15.40 -6.57
CA SER A 294 11.21 16.66 -6.44
C SER A 294 10.05 16.52 -5.46
N ALA A 295 9.72 17.61 -4.76
CA ALA A 295 8.56 17.62 -3.85
C ALA A 295 7.23 17.45 -4.60
N GLU A 296 7.17 17.88 -5.86
CA GLU A 296 6.05 17.70 -6.75
C GLU A 296 5.80 16.21 -7.04
N ASP A 297 6.85 15.41 -7.22
CA ASP A 297 6.73 13.97 -7.47
C ASP A 297 6.33 13.22 -6.18
N VAL A 298 6.90 13.61 -5.04
CA VAL A 298 6.48 13.10 -3.72
C VAL A 298 5.01 13.44 -3.45
N TYR A 299 4.55 14.64 -3.82
CA TYR A 299 3.14 15.01 -3.72
C TYR A 299 2.25 14.21 -4.67
N ALA A 300 2.71 13.92 -5.89
CA ALA A 300 1.98 13.07 -6.82
C ALA A 300 1.82 11.65 -6.25
N MET A 301 2.88 11.08 -5.68
CA MET A 301 2.82 9.80 -4.99
C MET A 301 1.91 9.83 -3.76
N PHE A 302 2.01 10.88 -2.92
CA PHE A 302 1.10 11.10 -1.81
C PHE A 302 -0.36 11.08 -2.27
N SER A 303 -0.69 11.81 -3.33
CA SER A 303 -2.06 11.88 -3.86
C SER A 303 -2.52 10.53 -4.40
N CYS A 304 -1.63 9.75 -5.03
CA CYS A 304 -1.92 8.38 -5.47
C CYS A 304 -2.32 7.48 -4.30
N ARG A 305 -1.59 7.58 -3.18
CA ARG A 305 -1.78 6.77 -1.95
C ARG A 305 -2.98 7.20 -1.10
N LEU A 306 -3.62 8.34 -1.39
CA LEU A 306 -4.85 8.75 -0.72
C LEU A 306 -6.10 8.01 -1.22
N ARG A 307 -5.99 7.30 -2.35
CA ARG A 307 -7.10 6.50 -2.87
C ARG A 307 -7.51 5.47 -1.82
N PRO A 308 -8.80 5.32 -1.53
CA PRO A 308 -9.23 4.38 -0.51
C PRO A 308 -8.74 2.96 -0.83
N SER A 309 -8.00 2.39 0.11
CA SER A 309 -7.82 0.94 0.17
C SER A 309 -9.17 0.36 0.51
N HIS A 310 -9.82 -0.30 -0.44
CA HIS A 310 -11.00 -1.13 -0.17
C HIS A 310 -10.54 -2.60 -0.08
N PRO A 311 -10.00 -3.04 1.08
CA PRO A 311 -9.92 -4.47 1.35
C PRO A 311 -11.36 -5.00 1.43
N ASN A 312 -11.61 -6.17 0.82
CA ASN A 312 -12.93 -6.81 0.73
C ASN A 312 -13.96 -6.05 -0.14
N GLU A 313 -13.50 -5.35 -1.18
CA GLU A 313 -14.39 -4.80 -2.18
C GLU A 313 -15.14 -5.94 -2.88
N THR A 314 -16.47 -5.86 -2.88
CA THR A 314 -17.28 -6.81 -3.64
C THR A 314 -17.16 -6.42 -5.11
N GLN A 315 -16.56 -7.30 -5.90
CA GLN A 315 -16.30 -7.04 -7.31
C GLN A 315 -17.60 -7.04 -8.10
N ALA A 316 -17.60 -6.30 -9.21
CA ALA A 316 -18.72 -6.32 -10.13
C ALA A 316 -18.90 -7.72 -10.74
N VAL A 317 -20.14 -8.19 -10.75
CA VAL A 317 -20.53 -9.51 -11.27
C VAL A 317 -21.27 -9.34 -12.57
N TYR A 318 -20.80 -9.99 -13.64
CA TYR A 318 -21.40 -9.91 -14.95
C TYR A 318 -21.89 -11.28 -15.40
N GLU A 319 -23.19 -11.40 -15.63
CA GLU A 319 -23.82 -12.67 -15.99
C GLU A 319 -24.30 -12.66 -17.45
N THR A 320 -24.15 -13.79 -18.12
CA THR A 320 -24.71 -14.03 -19.45
C THR A 320 -25.12 -15.49 -19.60
N ASP A 321 -26.20 -15.76 -20.33
CA ASP A 321 -26.62 -17.09 -20.74
C ASP A 321 -25.98 -17.54 -22.07
N TRP A 322 -25.39 -16.60 -22.81
CA TRP A 322 -24.68 -16.89 -24.06
C TRP A 322 -23.45 -17.76 -23.84
N SER A 323 -23.18 -18.64 -24.80
CA SER A 323 -22.03 -19.53 -24.82
C SER A 323 -21.12 -19.24 -26.00
N SER A 324 -19.82 -19.31 -25.81
CA SER A 324 -18.84 -19.40 -26.89
C SER A 324 -18.52 -20.88 -27.20
N ALA A 325 -17.73 -21.13 -28.25
CA ALA A 325 -17.25 -22.48 -28.53
C ALA A 325 -16.41 -23.07 -27.37
N ALA A 326 -15.53 -22.25 -26.77
CA ALA A 326 -14.71 -22.62 -25.62
C ALA A 326 -15.58 -22.97 -24.40
N ILE A 327 -16.51 -22.08 -24.02
CA ILE A 327 -17.42 -22.32 -22.89
C ILE A 327 -18.28 -23.56 -23.12
N SER A 328 -18.82 -23.76 -24.32
CA SER A 328 -19.60 -24.94 -24.65
C SER A 328 -18.78 -26.23 -24.51
N ARG A 329 -17.50 -26.19 -24.89
CA ARG A 329 -16.58 -27.32 -24.71
C ARG A 329 -16.34 -27.61 -23.23
N LEU A 330 -16.11 -26.59 -22.41
CA LEU A 330 -15.96 -26.74 -20.94
C LEU A 330 -17.19 -27.36 -20.29
N ARG A 331 -18.39 -27.03 -20.78
CA ARG A 331 -19.65 -27.64 -20.32
C ARG A 331 -19.76 -29.10 -20.77
N ALA A 332 -19.38 -29.40 -22.01
CA ALA A 332 -19.42 -30.75 -22.56
C ALA A 332 -18.40 -31.69 -21.90
N ASP A 333 -17.25 -31.17 -21.47
CA ASP A 333 -16.16 -31.94 -20.86
C ASP A 333 -16.38 -32.26 -19.38
N ALA A 334 -17.63 -32.58 -19.00
CA ALA A 334 -18.02 -32.96 -17.65
C ALA A 334 -17.17 -34.04 -16.95
N PRO A 335 -16.52 -35.00 -17.65
CA PRO A 335 -15.68 -36.00 -16.99
C PRO A 335 -14.35 -35.48 -16.44
N SER A 336 -13.82 -34.34 -16.91
CA SER A 336 -12.50 -33.81 -16.52
C SER A 336 -12.53 -32.95 -15.24
N GLY A 337 -13.57 -33.10 -14.41
CA GLY A 337 -14.07 -32.18 -13.37
C GLY A 337 -13.11 -31.57 -12.34
N ASN A 338 -11.81 -31.87 -12.40
CA ASN A 338 -10.74 -31.28 -11.60
C ASN A 338 -9.79 -30.39 -12.43
N THR A 339 -10.22 -29.93 -13.62
CA THR A 339 -9.39 -29.09 -14.51
C THR A 339 -9.92 -27.66 -14.60
N LEU A 340 -9.02 -26.69 -14.40
CA LEU A 340 -9.25 -25.26 -14.62
C LEU A 340 -8.57 -24.84 -15.92
N PHE A 341 -9.09 -23.84 -16.64
CA PHE A 341 -8.57 -23.46 -17.95
C PHE A 341 -8.14 -22.01 -17.99
N LEU A 342 -7.00 -21.74 -18.63
CA LEU A 342 -6.60 -20.40 -19.05
C LEU A 342 -6.96 -20.22 -20.53
N ILE A 343 -7.90 -19.31 -20.81
CA ILE A 343 -8.40 -19.04 -22.17
C ILE A 343 -8.09 -17.60 -22.60
N ASP A 344 -8.07 -17.34 -23.90
CA ASP A 344 -8.01 -15.96 -24.42
C ASP A 344 -9.34 -15.26 -24.12
N ARG A 345 -9.31 -13.97 -23.77
CA ARG A 345 -10.51 -13.15 -23.52
C ARG A 345 -11.49 -13.20 -24.70
N MET A 346 -10.98 -13.30 -25.93
CA MET A 346 -11.81 -13.40 -27.15
C MET A 346 -12.56 -14.74 -27.25
N GLU A 347 -12.20 -15.74 -26.43
CA GLU A 347 -12.93 -17.01 -26.31
C GLU A 347 -14.09 -16.95 -25.33
N LEU A 348 -14.27 -15.86 -24.57
CA LEU A 348 -15.47 -15.64 -23.77
C LEU A 348 -16.70 -15.33 -24.66
N PRO A 349 -17.93 -15.39 -24.12
CA PRO A 349 -19.09 -14.79 -24.77
C PRO A 349 -18.85 -13.32 -25.13
N LYS A 350 -19.27 -12.90 -26.34
CA LYS A 350 -19.01 -11.54 -26.87
C LYS A 350 -19.46 -10.40 -25.95
N SER A 351 -20.55 -10.63 -25.21
CA SER A 351 -21.07 -9.68 -24.21
C SER A 351 -20.06 -9.36 -23.10
N LEU A 352 -19.08 -10.23 -22.86
CA LEU A 352 -18.10 -10.11 -21.78
C LEU A 352 -16.72 -9.59 -22.22
N TRP A 353 -16.44 -9.48 -23.53
CA TRP A 353 -15.10 -9.15 -24.05
C TRP A 353 -14.54 -7.80 -23.61
N HIS A 354 -15.40 -6.82 -23.33
CA HIS A 354 -14.98 -5.46 -23.00
C HIS A 354 -14.88 -5.21 -21.48
N LEU A 355 -15.20 -6.23 -20.68
CA LEU A 355 -15.30 -6.09 -19.22
C LEU A 355 -13.96 -6.27 -18.50
N SER A 356 -12.92 -6.73 -19.20
CA SER A 356 -11.55 -6.80 -18.67
C SER A 356 -10.55 -6.31 -19.70
N GLY A 357 -9.53 -5.57 -19.24
CA GLY A 357 -8.40 -5.14 -20.05
C GLY A 357 -7.40 -6.26 -20.36
N GLU A 358 -7.48 -7.38 -19.64
CA GLU A 358 -6.53 -8.49 -19.75
C GLU A 358 -6.70 -9.29 -21.04
N ARG A 359 -5.60 -9.91 -21.49
CA ARG A 359 -5.62 -10.77 -22.67
C ARG A 359 -6.22 -12.16 -22.37
N HIS A 360 -6.03 -12.65 -21.15
CA HIS A 360 -6.44 -13.98 -20.75
C HIS A 360 -7.54 -13.93 -19.70
N CYS A 361 -8.22 -15.06 -19.48
CA CYS A 361 -9.22 -15.26 -18.44
C CYS A 361 -9.11 -16.67 -17.88
N LEU A 362 -9.25 -16.82 -16.56
CA LEU A 362 -9.42 -18.13 -15.94
C LEU A 362 -10.86 -18.58 -16.10
N ALA A 363 -11.11 -19.67 -16.81
CA ALA A 363 -12.42 -20.28 -16.92
C ALA A 363 -12.53 -21.46 -15.94
N VAL A 364 -13.50 -21.36 -15.03
CA VAL A 364 -13.64 -22.26 -13.89
C VAL A 364 -15.03 -22.88 -13.91
N ARG A 365 -15.12 -24.19 -14.08
CA ARG A 365 -16.40 -24.89 -13.93
C ARG A 365 -16.66 -25.16 -12.46
N LEU A 366 -17.78 -24.64 -11.94
CA LEU A 366 -18.20 -24.89 -10.57
C LEU A 366 -19.52 -25.70 -10.52
N PRO A 367 -19.79 -26.41 -9.42
CA PRO A 367 -21.11 -26.98 -9.14
C PRO A 367 -22.22 -25.92 -9.23
N GLU A 368 -23.39 -26.30 -9.76
CA GLU A 368 -24.51 -25.36 -9.98
C GLU A 368 -24.98 -24.68 -8.67
N ASP A 369 -24.78 -25.32 -7.51
CA ASP A 369 -25.09 -24.76 -6.19
C ASP A 369 -24.36 -23.42 -5.94
N TRP A 370 -23.14 -23.24 -6.45
CA TRP A 370 -22.38 -21.99 -6.32
C TRP A 370 -23.05 -20.81 -7.04
N ARG A 371 -23.88 -21.06 -8.05
CA ARG A 371 -24.57 -20.02 -8.83
C ARG A 371 -25.51 -19.17 -7.96
N GLN A 372 -26.05 -19.76 -6.90
CA GLN A 372 -26.94 -19.06 -5.96
C GLN A 372 -26.18 -18.13 -5.01
N HIS A 373 -24.86 -18.30 -4.90
CA HIS A 373 -23.99 -17.57 -3.98
C HIS A 373 -23.08 -16.56 -4.70
N ARG A 374 -23.67 -15.75 -5.59
CA ARG A 374 -22.96 -14.77 -6.43
C ARG A 374 -22.14 -13.78 -5.62
N ASP A 375 -22.69 -13.31 -4.51
CA ASP A 375 -22.01 -12.38 -3.62
C ASP A 375 -20.73 -12.98 -3.05
N TRP A 376 -20.69 -14.31 -2.87
CA TRP A 376 -19.48 -14.99 -2.43
C TRP A 376 -18.46 -15.12 -3.54
N LEU A 377 -18.91 -15.39 -4.78
CA LEU A 377 -18.01 -15.34 -5.94
C LEU A 377 -17.40 -13.93 -6.07
N ALA A 378 -18.18 -12.88 -5.84
CA ALA A 378 -17.73 -11.50 -5.93
C ALA A 378 -16.72 -11.06 -4.84
N LYS A 379 -16.55 -11.83 -3.76
CA LYS A 379 -15.59 -11.49 -2.70
C LYS A 379 -14.16 -11.59 -3.22
N ASP A 380 -13.44 -10.49 -3.09
CA ASP A 380 -12.03 -10.40 -3.42
C ASP A 380 -11.18 -10.58 -2.16
N ASP A 381 -10.66 -11.80 -1.98
CA ASP A 381 -9.71 -12.13 -0.92
C ASP A 381 -8.25 -11.90 -1.39
N GLY A 382 -8.05 -11.62 -2.68
CA GLY A 382 -6.77 -11.61 -3.36
C GLY A 382 -6.11 -13.00 -3.49
N PRO A 383 -5.10 -13.15 -4.37
CA PRO A 383 -4.32 -14.38 -4.47
C PRO A 383 -3.60 -14.71 -3.15
N CYS A 384 -3.94 -15.83 -2.55
CA CYS A 384 -3.40 -16.26 -1.27
C CYS A 384 -2.85 -17.69 -1.34
N PRO A 385 -1.55 -17.91 -1.06
CA PRO A 385 -0.97 -19.24 -1.02
C PRO A 385 -1.18 -19.89 0.35
N PHE A 386 -1.53 -21.18 0.35
CA PHE A 386 -1.76 -21.94 1.58
C PHE A 386 -1.41 -23.41 1.37
N PHE A 387 -1.44 -24.17 2.46
CA PHE A 387 -1.28 -25.62 2.46
C PHE A 387 -2.59 -26.31 2.80
N SER A 388 -2.86 -27.44 2.16
CA SER A 388 -3.87 -28.37 2.61
C SER A 388 -3.21 -29.66 3.09
N ARG A 389 -3.76 -30.29 4.13
CA ARG A 389 -3.30 -31.60 4.63
C ARG A 389 -4.46 -32.58 4.63
N ARG A 390 -4.30 -33.71 3.93
CA ARG A 390 -5.28 -34.81 3.90
C ARG A 390 -5.02 -35.82 5.02
N GLN A 391 -5.94 -36.77 5.24
CA GLN A 391 -5.86 -37.78 6.30
C GLN A 391 -4.56 -38.61 6.29
N ASN A 392 -3.91 -38.79 5.14
CA ASN A 392 -2.64 -39.51 5.00
C ASN A 392 -1.40 -38.64 5.29
N ASP A 393 -1.58 -37.48 5.95
CA ASP A 393 -0.57 -36.43 6.17
C ASP A 393 0.05 -35.84 4.87
N GLU A 394 -0.51 -36.18 3.70
CA GLU A 394 -0.12 -35.58 2.43
C GLU A 394 -0.42 -34.08 2.48
N THR A 395 0.65 -33.27 2.37
CA THR A 395 0.56 -31.81 2.35
C THR A 395 0.71 -31.32 0.92
N ARG A 396 -0.28 -30.56 0.44
CA ARG A 396 -0.29 -29.96 -0.90
C ARG A 396 -0.27 -28.44 -0.79
N SER A 397 0.45 -27.78 -1.69
CA SER A 397 0.45 -26.33 -1.79
C SER A 397 -0.59 -25.87 -2.80
N HIS A 398 -1.38 -24.89 -2.41
CA HIS A 398 -2.46 -24.35 -3.20
C HIS A 398 -2.39 -22.83 -3.27
N LEU A 399 -3.11 -22.29 -4.23
CA LEU A 399 -3.41 -20.88 -4.36
C LEU A 399 -4.93 -20.72 -4.50
N LYS A 400 -5.51 -19.80 -3.73
CA LYS A 400 -6.91 -19.38 -3.86
C LYS A 400 -6.97 -17.92 -4.26
N VAL A 401 -7.99 -17.57 -5.06
CA VAL A 401 -8.34 -16.18 -5.38
C VAL A 401 -9.49 -15.70 -4.48
N ASN A 402 -10.40 -16.62 -4.17
CA ASN A 402 -11.49 -16.45 -3.23
C ASN A 402 -11.81 -17.78 -2.55
N GLY A 403 -12.85 -17.81 -1.72
CA GLY A 403 -13.32 -19.04 -1.06
C GLY A 403 -14.05 -20.07 -1.93
N SER A 404 -14.16 -19.90 -3.26
CA SER A 404 -14.96 -20.81 -4.12
C SER A 404 -14.18 -21.91 -4.83
N PHE A 405 -12.88 -21.71 -5.07
CA PHE A 405 -12.03 -22.74 -5.66
C PHE A 405 -10.55 -22.59 -5.31
N TRP A 406 -9.82 -23.70 -5.37
CA TRP A 406 -8.39 -23.78 -5.10
C TRP A 406 -7.64 -24.36 -6.30
N MET A 407 -6.49 -23.77 -6.61
CA MET A 407 -5.59 -24.22 -7.69
C MET A 407 -4.31 -24.83 -7.11
N PRO A 408 -3.63 -25.75 -7.82
CA PRO A 408 -2.26 -26.14 -7.48
C PRO A 408 -1.33 -24.93 -7.55
N TYR A 409 -0.44 -24.75 -6.57
CA TYR A 409 0.39 -23.55 -6.48
C TYR A 409 1.25 -23.32 -7.73
N ASP A 410 1.97 -24.34 -8.21
CA ASP A 410 2.90 -24.18 -9.34
C ASP A 410 2.19 -23.80 -10.65
N ASP A 411 1.12 -24.52 -10.99
CA ASP A 411 0.26 -24.22 -12.14
C ASP A 411 -0.36 -22.82 -12.03
N ALA A 412 -0.84 -22.46 -10.83
CA ALA A 412 -1.42 -21.14 -10.59
C ALA A 412 -0.39 -20.02 -10.79
N MET A 413 0.86 -20.21 -10.35
CA MET A 413 1.91 -19.21 -10.56
C MET A 413 2.24 -19.03 -12.04
N LEU A 414 2.22 -20.11 -12.84
CA LEU A 414 2.37 -20.04 -14.29
C LEU A 414 1.19 -19.32 -14.96
N ALA A 415 -0.05 -19.59 -14.53
CA ALA A 415 -1.24 -18.95 -15.05
C ALA A 415 -1.31 -17.46 -14.68
N LEU A 416 -1.10 -17.13 -13.41
CA LEU A 416 -1.10 -15.75 -12.91
C LEU A 416 -0.02 -14.88 -13.58
N ALA A 417 1.04 -15.49 -14.13
CA ALA A 417 2.06 -14.77 -14.88
C ALA A 417 1.58 -14.15 -16.20
N GLN A 418 0.42 -14.61 -16.69
CA GLN A 418 -0.19 -14.14 -17.92
C GLN A 418 -1.09 -12.91 -17.74
N PHE A 419 -1.27 -12.44 -16.50
CA PHE A 419 -2.10 -11.30 -16.13
C PHE A 419 -1.22 -10.12 -15.67
N ARG A 420 -1.73 -8.90 -15.82
CA ARG A 420 -0.96 -7.68 -15.49
C ARG A 420 -1.56 -6.92 -14.31
N SER A 421 -2.79 -6.44 -14.44
CA SER A 421 -3.47 -5.52 -13.52
C SER A 421 -4.82 -6.02 -13.03
N ASP A 422 -5.37 -7.07 -13.62
CA ASP A 422 -6.64 -7.65 -13.19
C ASP A 422 -6.60 -9.18 -13.32
N LEU A 423 -7.46 -9.86 -12.57
CA LEU A 423 -7.63 -11.31 -12.69
C LEU A 423 -9.10 -11.63 -13.03
N PRO A 424 -9.47 -11.63 -14.32
CA PRO A 424 -10.78 -12.05 -14.76
C PRO A 424 -10.97 -13.56 -14.62
N VAL A 425 -12.03 -13.94 -13.91
CA VAL A 425 -12.44 -15.33 -13.70
C VAL A 425 -13.87 -15.52 -14.21
N ALA A 426 -14.03 -16.39 -15.20
CA ALA A 426 -15.31 -16.80 -15.76
C ALA A 426 -15.78 -18.11 -15.11
N TYR A 427 -16.74 -18.01 -14.20
CA TYR A 427 -17.43 -19.15 -13.61
C TYR A 427 -18.44 -19.74 -14.60
N VAL A 428 -18.20 -20.97 -14.99
CA VAL A 428 -19.00 -21.70 -15.98
C VAL A 428 -19.97 -22.64 -15.29
N PHE A 429 -21.25 -22.35 -15.43
CA PHE A 429 -22.38 -23.15 -14.98
C PHE A 429 -23.06 -23.82 -16.18
N GLU A 430 -24.08 -24.65 -15.95
CA GLU A 430 -24.73 -25.40 -17.04
C GLU A 430 -25.33 -24.49 -18.11
N LYS A 431 -26.00 -23.42 -17.68
CA LYS A 431 -26.73 -22.49 -18.58
C LYS A 431 -26.15 -21.09 -18.60
N VAL A 432 -25.30 -20.77 -17.64
CA VAL A 432 -24.86 -19.40 -17.37
C VAL A 432 -23.33 -19.33 -17.30
N VAL A 433 -22.77 -18.19 -17.66
CA VAL A 433 -21.41 -17.79 -17.34
C VAL A 433 -21.47 -16.54 -16.48
N ILE A 434 -20.73 -16.54 -15.38
CA ILE A 434 -20.55 -15.39 -14.50
C ILE A 434 -19.09 -14.95 -14.58
N LEU A 435 -18.82 -13.75 -15.07
CA LEU A 435 -17.49 -13.14 -15.03
C LEU A 435 -17.37 -12.25 -13.80
N VAL A 436 -16.30 -12.45 -13.05
CA VAL A 436 -15.85 -11.57 -11.98
C VAL A 436 -14.42 -11.14 -12.31
N VAL A 437 -14.12 -9.85 -12.14
CA VAL A 437 -12.77 -9.31 -12.37
C VAL A 437 -12.19 -8.95 -11.01
N TYR A 438 -11.29 -9.79 -10.49
CA TYR A 438 -10.63 -9.54 -9.22
C TYR A 438 -9.50 -8.54 -9.37
N ARG A 439 -9.23 -7.80 -8.29
CA ARG A 439 -8.01 -7.00 -8.22
C ARG A 439 -6.81 -7.93 -8.32
N PHE A 440 -5.87 -7.55 -9.17
CA PHE A 440 -4.60 -8.23 -9.26
C PHE A 440 -3.50 -7.23 -9.62
N ASN A 441 -2.28 -7.50 -9.22
CA ASN A 441 -1.13 -6.72 -9.63
C ASN A 441 0.06 -7.65 -9.75
N ARG A 442 0.51 -7.83 -10.99
CA ARG A 442 1.60 -8.76 -11.34
C ARG A 442 2.83 -8.58 -10.47
N PHE A 443 3.16 -7.36 -10.04
CA PHE A 443 4.38 -7.12 -9.27
C PHE A 443 4.16 -7.38 -7.79
N THR A 444 3.17 -6.73 -7.17
CA THR A 444 2.98 -6.79 -5.72
C THR A 444 2.39 -8.12 -5.26
N ASP A 445 1.41 -8.66 -5.99
CA ASP A 445 0.78 -9.92 -5.59
C ASP A 445 1.75 -11.09 -5.80
N PHE A 446 2.51 -11.12 -6.90
CA PHE A 446 3.56 -12.14 -7.06
C PHE A 446 4.65 -12.02 -6.01
N ALA A 447 5.13 -10.81 -5.73
CA ALA A 447 6.14 -10.62 -4.69
C ALA A 447 5.61 -11.09 -3.32
N SER A 448 4.36 -10.77 -2.99
CA SER A 448 3.71 -11.24 -1.76
C SER A 448 3.66 -12.78 -1.69
N MET A 449 3.20 -13.43 -2.76
CA MET A 449 3.08 -14.90 -2.81
C MET A 449 4.44 -15.61 -2.74
N THR A 450 5.44 -15.10 -3.46
CA THR A 450 6.78 -15.71 -3.53
C THR A 450 7.62 -15.48 -2.27
N ARG A 451 7.49 -14.32 -1.62
CA ARG A 451 8.24 -13.99 -0.38
C ARG A 451 7.62 -14.56 0.88
N SER A 452 6.34 -14.95 0.84
CA SER A 452 5.63 -15.55 1.97
C SER A 452 6.29 -16.87 2.40
N HIS A 453 7.04 -16.82 3.51
CA HIS A 453 7.73 -18.00 4.05
C HIS A 453 6.72 -19.10 4.40
N PRO A 454 6.96 -20.38 4.01
CA PRO A 454 6.02 -21.49 4.20
C PRO A 454 5.42 -21.60 5.62
N ARG A 455 6.24 -21.37 6.65
CA ARG A 455 5.80 -21.39 8.07
C ARG A 455 4.68 -20.41 8.45
N TYR A 456 4.48 -19.34 7.68
CA TYR A 456 3.46 -18.32 7.93
C TYR A 456 2.22 -18.50 7.04
N ARG A 457 2.22 -19.51 6.17
CA ARG A 457 1.06 -19.79 5.32
C ARG A 457 0.03 -20.59 6.11
N ASP A 458 -1.23 -20.29 5.85
CA ASP A 458 -2.35 -21.07 6.41
C ASP A 458 -2.19 -22.55 6.05
N CYS A 459 -2.57 -23.42 6.97
CA CYS A 459 -2.61 -24.87 6.74
C CYS A 459 -3.98 -25.41 7.13
N TYR A 460 -4.76 -25.82 6.14
CA TYR A 460 -6.10 -26.37 6.33
C TYR A 460 -6.05 -27.89 6.37
N LYS A 461 -6.60 -28.49 7.42
CA LYS A 461 -6.78 -29.94 7.52
C LYS A 461 -8.09 -30.34 6.85
N LEU A 462 -8.00 -31.21 5.85
CA LEU A 462 -9.13 -31.75 5.08
C LEU A 462 -9.42 -33.18 5.56
N ASN A 463 -10.36 -33.30 6.49
CA ASN A 463 -10.86 -34.61 6.92
C ASN A 463 -12.17 -34.93 6.19
N ASP A 464 -12.33 -36.18 5.76
CA ASP A 464 -13.60 -36.66 5.23
C ASP A 464 -14.67 -36.58 6.34
N GLY A 465 -15.63 -35.68 6.16
CA GLY A 465 -16.75 -35.45 7.09
C GLY A 465 -16.69 -34.14 7.88
N ASP A 466 -15.51 -33.56 8.11
CA ASP A 466 -15.33 -32.41 9.03
C ASP A 466 -14.46 -31.31 8.42
N TRP A 467 -15.08 -30.41 7.65
CA TRP A 467 -14.51 -29.10 7.31
C TRP A 467 -14.75 -28.07 8.43
N THR A 468 -15.02 -28.54 9.64
CA THR A 468 -15.70 -27.81 10.72
C THR A 468 -14.79 -27.04 11.69
N TYR A 469 -13.46 -27.27 11.69
CA TYR A 469 -12.58 -26.61 12.67
C TYR A 469 -11.50 -25.70 12.07
N ALA A 470 -10.85 -26.08 10.96
CA ALA A 470 -9.74 -25.31 10.38
C ALA A 470 -10.06 -24.68 9.02
N ALA A 471 -10.98 -25.30 8.24
CA ALA A 471 -11.35 -24.86 6.90
C ALA A 471 -12.79 -24.30 6.84
N GLU A 472 -13.46 -24.13 7.98
CA GLU A 472 -14.87 -23.73 8.05
C GLU A 472 -15.09 -22.37 7.38
N SER A 473 -14.16 -21.44 7.59
CA SER A 473 -14.14 -20.12 6.96
C SER A 473 -14.07 -20.16 5.43
N GLN A 474 -13.72 -21.31 4.86
CA GLN A 474 -13.64 -21.56 3.42
C GLN A 474 -14.90 -22.25 2.87
N THR A 475 -15.90 -22.54 3.72
CA THR A 475 -17.14 -23.21 3.33
C THR A 475 -18.36 -22.30 3.52
N LEU A 476 -19.42 -22.62 2.78
CA LEU A 476 -20.72 -21.96 2.93
C LEU A 476 -21.75 -22.92 3.53
N SER A 477 -22.30 -22.56 4.68
CA SER A 477 -23.41 -23.30 5.29
C SER A 477 -24.67 -23.14 4.43
N ARG A 478 -25.25 -24.27 4.04
CA ARG A 478 -26.52 -24.33 3.31
C ARG A 478 -27.71 -24.35 4.29
N PRO A 479 -28.92 -23.99 3.83
CA PRO A 479 -30.13 -24.06 4.66
C PRO A 479 -30.45 -25.47 5.20
N ASP A 480 -29.99 -26.52 4.51
CA ASP A 480 -30.17 -27.91 4.92
C ASP A 480 -29.13 -28.39 5.97
N GLY A 481 -28.24 -27.49 6.41
CA GLY A 481 -27.16 -27.79 7.37
C GLY A 481 -25.92 -28.42 6.74
N SER A 482 -25.91 -28.70 5.44
CA SER A 482 -24.70 -29.14 4.73
C SER A 482 -23.77 -27.97 4.41
N GLN A 483 -22.52 -28.28 4.08
CA GLN A 483 -21.51 -27.28 3.71
C GLN A 483 -21.21 -27.36 2.21
N LEU A 484 -21.37 -26.25 1.50
CA LEU A 484 -20.84 -26.07 0.15
C LEU A 484 -19.34 -25.78 0.26
N LYS A 485 -18.54 -26.71 -0.29
CA LYS A 485 -17.07 -26.70 -0.25
C LYS A 485 -16.49 -26.06 -1.52
N PRO A 486 -15.28 -25.49 -1.44
CA PRO A 486 -14.57 -25.01 -2.62
C PRO A 486 -14.22 -26.19 -3.54
N THR A 487 -14.25 -25.95 -4.85
CA THR A 487 -13.76 -26.93 -5.83
C THR A 487 -12.23 -26.92 -5.83
N ILE A 488 -11.62 -28.09 -5.60
CA ILE A 488 -10.15 -28.24 -5.58
C ILE A 488 -9.71 -28.79 -6.93
N PHE A 489 -8.96 -28.00 -7.69
CA PHE A 489 -8.44 -28.39 -8.99
C PHE A 489 -7.08 -29.08 -8.86
N ASP A 490 -6.82 -30.06 -9.72
CA ASP A 490 -5.55 -30.81 -9.76
C ASP A 490 -4.55 -30.22 -10.76
N THR A 491 -5.02 -29.49 -11.78
CA THR A 491 -4.17 -28.85 -12.79
C THR A 491 -4.85 -27.66 -13.47
N ILE A 492 -4.06 -26.83 -14.14
CA ILE A 492 -4.52 -25.76 -15.04
C ILE A 492 -4.10 -26.07 -16.48
N GLU A 493 -5.07 -26.13 -17.39
CA GLU A 493 -4.82 -26.27 -18.83
C GLU A 493 -4.56 -24.90 -19.48
N PHE A 494 -3.42 -24.78 -20.17
CA PHE A 494 -2.99 -23.57 -20.86
C PHE A 494 -3.44 -23.58 -22.33
N GLY A 495 -4.49 -22.80 -22.61
CA GLY A 495 -5.04 -22.64 -23.94
C GLY A 495 -5.85 -23.85 -24.39
N LEU A 496 -7.11 -23.60 -24.77
CA LEU A 496 -7.82 -24.51 -25.66
C LEU A 496 -7.26 -24.31 -27.06
N SER A 497 -6.03 -24.77 -27.31
CA SER A 497 -5.50 -24.85 -28.66
C SER A 497 -6.50 -25.68 -29.47
N ILE A 498 -7.40 -25.02 -30.19
CA ILE A 498 -8.15 -25.64 -31.27
C ILE A 498 -7.04 -26.26 -32.11
N ASN A 499 -7.03 -27.59 -32.22
CA ASN A 499 -6.19 -28.32 -33.15
C ASN A 499 -6.34 -27.66 -34.54
N ARG A 500 -5.53 -26.64 -34.84
CA ARG A 500 -5.45 -26.00 -36.16
C ARG A 500 -4.75 -26.93 -37.17
N THR A 501 -4.43 -28.15 -36.76
CA THR A 501 -3.80 -29.21 -37.56
C THR A 501 -4.78 -30.25 -38.13
N ALA A 502 -6.10 -30.06 -38.06
CA ALA A 502 -7.07 -31.04 -38.59
C ALA A 502 -7.96 -30.54 -39.76
N ALA A 503 -7.65 -29.43 -40.43
CA ALA A 503 -8.43 -28.93 -41.57
C ALA A 503 -7.61 -28.57 -42.82
N THR A 504 -6.38 -29.09 -42.94
CA THR A 504 -5.65 -29.18 -44.21
C THR A 504 -4.94 -30.51 -44.28
N ARG A 505 -5.69 -31.56 -44.59
CA ARG A 505 -5.24 -32.70 -45.39
C ARG A 505 -6.43 -33.39 -46.02
#